data_AF-A0A4U2ZZB1-F1
#
_entry.id   AF-A0A4U2ZZB1-F1
#
_cell.length_a   1.000
_cell.length_b   1.000
_cell.length_c   1.000
_cell.angle_alpha   90.00
_cell.angle_beta   90.00
_cell.angle_gamma   90.00
#
_symmetry.space_group_name_H-M   'P 1'
#
loop_
_entity.id
_entity.type
_entity.pdbx_description
1 polymer ?
#
loop_
_entity_poly.entity_id
_entity_poly.type
_entity_poly.pdbx_seq_one_letter_code
_entity_poly.pdbx_strand_id
1 'polypeptide(L)'
;VINMIVFLVAMFILLLGIGIALPNCLSLALVDFQDVIGTAGALFSLGYYVIVTMAVWGMSQLHTGSLLVMPLYFLAIVVIMMVFTKVFILGKQTSKMI
;
A
#
# COMPACT_ATOMS: atom_id res chain seq x y z
N VAL A 1 -8.61 29.17 1.83
CA VAL A 1 -7.44 29.05 2.73
C VAL A 1 -7.56 27.85 3.66
N ILE A 2 -8.61 27.73 4.48
CA ILE A 2 -8.82 26.57 5.37
C ILE A 2 -8.77 25.21 4.64
N ASN A 3 -9.50 25.04 3.54
CA ASN A 3 -9.48 23.79 2.76
C ASN A 3 -8.08 23.41 2.25
N MET A 4 -7.25 24.41 1.92
CA MET A 4 -5.88 24.17 1.44
C MET A 4 -4.98 23.68 2.57
N ILE A 5 -5.14 24.23 3.78
CA ILE A 5 -4.39 23.80 4.97
C ILE A 5 -4.79 22.37 5.34
N VAL A 6 -6.10 22.07 5.37
CA VAL A 6 -6.60 20.72 5.68
C VAL A 6 -6.09 19.71 4.66
N PHE A 7 -6.14 20.03 3.37
CA PHE A 7 -5.58 19.18 2.31
C PHE A 7 -4.08 18.93 2.52
N LEU A 8 -3.31 19.97 2.82
CA LEU A 8 -1.86 19.87 2.98
C LEU A 8 -1.47 19.01 4.20
N VAL A 9 -2.19 19.17 5.32
CA VAL A 9 -2.00 18.32 6.51
C VAL A 9 -2.36 16.87 6.22
N ALA A 10 -3.49 16.61 5.55
CA ALA A 10 -3.89 15.25 5.19
C ALA A 10 -2.87 14.59 4.25
N MET A 11 -2.38 15.33 3.26
CA MET A 11 -1.36 14.87 2.33
C MET A 11 -0.05 14.58 3.06
N PHE A 12 0.36 15.43 3.99
CA PHE A 12 1.55 15.21 4.82
C PHE A 12 1.47 13.90 5.62
N ILE A 13 0.34 13.65 6.29
CA ILE A 13 0.12 12.41 7.06
C ILE A 13 0.19 11.18 6.15
N LEU A 14 -0.44 11.24 4.97
CA LEU A 14 -0.40 10.16 3.99
C LEU A 14 1.03 9.86 3.51
N LEU A 15 1.78 10.89 3.11
CA LEU A 15 3.16 10.75 2.66
C LEU A 15 4.09 10.25 3.77
N LEU A 16 3.91 10.73 5.01
CA LEU A 16 4.65 10.26 6.18
C LEU A 16 4.40 8.77 6.42
N GLY A 17 3.14 8.34 6.39
CA GLY A 17 2.77 6.94 6.55
C GLY A 17 3.41 6.05 5.48
N ILE A 18 3.30 6.46 4.21
CA ILE A 18 3.89 5.74 3.07
C ILE A 18 5.43 5.68 3.20
N GLY A 19 6.06 6.80 3.56
CA GLY A 19 7.51 6.91 3.71
C GLY A 19 8.10 6.07 4.84
N ILE A 20 7.32 5.77 5.88
CA ILE A 20 7.76 4.88 6.97
C ILE A 20 7.43 3.42 6.64
N ALA A 21 6.23 3.14 6.15
CA ALA A 21 5.75 1.78 5.95
C ALA A 21 6.47 1.05 4.80
N LEU A 22 6.67 1.70 3.65
CA LEU A 22 7.31 1.09 2.48
C LEU A 22 8.72 0.55 2.79
N PRO A 23 9.68 1.35 3.29
CA PRO A 23 11.04 0.85 3.53
C PRO A 23 11.08 -0.16 4.68
N ASN A 24 10.18 -0.08 5.67
CA ASN A 24 10.15 -1.04 6.78
C ASN A 24 9.64 -2.41 6.32
N CYS A 25 8.54 -2.45 5.56
CA CYS A 25 8.04 -3.69 4.97
C CYS A 25 9.04 -4.30 3.99
N LEU A 26 9.71 -3.46 3.18
CA LEU A 26 10.74 -3.90 2.26
C LEU A 26 11.95 -4.46 3.02
N SER A 27 12.48 -3.73 4.01
CA SER A 27 13.61 -4.19 4.82
C SER A 27 13.33 -5.53 5.48
N LEU A 28 12.14 -5.74 6.02
CA LEU A 28 11.73 -7.01 6.61
C LEU A 28 11.68 -8.16 5.58
N ALA A 29 11.21 -7.88 4.36
CA ALA A 29 11.15 -8.87 3.28
C ALA A 29 12.53 -9.25 2.72
N LEU A 30 13.52 -8.36 2.79
CA LEU A 30 14.88 -8.61 2.31
C LEU A 30 15.81 -9.24 3.37
N VAL A 31 15.37 -9.44 4.61
CA VAL A 31 16.18 -10.08 5.67
C VAL A 31 16.70 -11.45 5.22
N ASP A 32 15.89 -12.24 4.51
CA ASP A 32 16.27 -13.58 4.05
C ASP A 32 17.11 -13.57 2.74
N PHE A 33 17.33 -12.41 2.12
CA PHE A 33 17.94 -12.27 0.79
C PHE A 33 19.21 -11.39 0.80
N GLN A 34 19.98 -11.38 1.90
CA GLN A 34 21.15 -10.50 2.06
C GLN A 34 22.20 -10.66 0.96
N ASP A 35 22.49 -11.90 0.51
CA ASP A 35 23.48 -12.18 -0.53
C ASP A 35 23.11 -11.59 -1.90
N VAL A 36 21.81 -11.35 -2.13
CA VAL A 36 21.25 -10.87 -3.39
C VAL A 36 20.32 -9.67 -3.17
N ILE A 37 20.67 -8.82 -2.18
CA ILE A 37 19.80 -7.75 -1.70
C ILE A 37 19.37 -6.77 -2.81
N GLY A 38 20.27 -6.50 -3.77
CA GLY A 38 20.00 -5.60 -4.89
C GLY A 38 18.97 -6.17 -5.88
N THR A 39 19.12 -7.43 -6.29
CA THR A 39 18.19 -8.06 -7.25
C THR A 39 16.87 -8.41 -6.58
N ALA A 40 16.87 -8.86 -5.33
CA ALA A 40 15.66 -9.09 -4.55
C ALA A 40 14.86 -7.78 -4.37
N GLY A 41 15.53 -6.66 -4.04
CA GLY A 41 14.88 -5.35 -3.94
C GLY A 41 14.27 -4.87 -5.26
N ALA A 42 14.96 -5.10 -6.39
CA ALA A 42 14.42 -4.79 -7.72
C ALA A 42 13.17 -5.61 -8.05
N LEU A 43 13.16 -6.91 -7.73
CA LEU A 43 12.00 -7.77 -7.94
C LEU A 43 10.82 -7.40 -7.03
N PHE A 44 11.05 -7.09 -5.76
CA PHE A 44 10.00 -6.65 -4.84
C PHE A 44 9.38 -5.32 -5.26
N SER A 45 10.20 -4.35 -5.68
CA SER A 45 9.68 -3.06 -6.18
C SER A 45 8.92 -3.21 -7.50
N LEU A 46 9.37 -4.10 -8.40
CA LEU A 46 8.62 -4.44 -9.61
C LEU A 46 7.25 -5.02 -9.26
N GLY A 47 7.18 -5.96 -8.33
CA GLY A 47 5.91 -6.53 -7.85
C GLY A 47 4.96 -5.45 -7.29
N TYR A 48 5.48 -4.54 -6.46
CA TYR A 48 4.72 -3.39 -5.96
C TYR A 48 4.16 -2.54 -7.11
N TYR A 49 4.98 -2.16 -8.09
CA TYR A 49 4.52 -1.33 -9.20
C TYR A 49 3.50 -2.04 -10.10
N VAL A 50 3.61 -3.35 -10.29
CA VAL A 50 2.60 -4.12 -11.04
C VAL A 50 1.25 -4.06 -10.35
N ILE A 51 1.20 -4.26 -9.03
CA ILE A 51 -0.03 -4.19 -8.24
C ILE A 51 -0.62 -2.76 -8.28
N VAL A 52 0.21 -1.74 -8.07
CA VAL A 52 -0.21 -0.34 -8.12
C VAL A 52 -0.75 0.02 -9.50
N THR A 53 -0.07 -0.39 -10.56
CA THR A 53 -0.50 -0.13 -11.94
C THR A 53 -1.84 -0.80 -12.23
N MET A 54 -2.04 -2.04 -11.78
CA MET A 54 -3.33 -2.73 -11.92
C MET A 54 -4.46 -2.00 -11.18
N ALA A 55 -4.19 -1.52 -9.96
CA ALA A 55 -5.16 -0.74 -9.19
C ALA A 55 -5.48 0.62 -9.85
N VAL A 56 -4.47 1.30 -10.42
CA VAL A 56 -4.66 2.56 -11.15
C VAL A 56 -5.38 2.35 -12.47
N TRP A 57 -5.09 1.27 -13.18
CA TRP A 57 -5.80 0.90 -14.40
C TRP A 57 -7.28 0.60 -14.11
N GLY A 58 -7.59 -0.08 -13.00
CA GLY A 58 -8.95 -0.27 -12.51
C GLY A 58 -9.68 1.05 -12.26
N MET A 59 -8.99 2.06 -11.69
CA MET A 59 -9.55 3.41 -11.53
C MET A 59 -9.92 4.03 -12.88
N SER A 60 -9.05 3.90 -13.89
CA SER A 60 -9.30 4.46 -15.21
C SER A 60 -10.56 3.88 -15.87
N GLN A 61 -10.82 2.58 -15.70
CA GLN A 61 -11.96 1.92 -16.33
C GLN A 61 -13.29 2.23 -15.62
N LEU A 62 -13.27 2.42 -14.31
CA LEU A 62 -14.47 2.66 -13.51
C LEU A 62 -14.86 4.15 -13.44
N HIS A 63 -13.96 5.06 -13.84
CA HIS A 63 -14.20 6.49 -13.76
C HIS A 63 -15.33 6.95 -14.70
N THR A 64 -16.54 7.07 -14.15
CA THR A 64 -17.75 7.44 -14.90
C THR A 64 -18.08 8.94 -14.77
N GLY A 65 -17.12 9.78 -14.36
CA GLY A 65 -17.33 11.22 -14.10
C GLY A 65 -18.20 11.55 -12.87
N SER A 66 -18.78 10.53 -12.23
CA SER A 66 -19.53 10.67 -10.97
C SER A 66 -18.60 10.85 -9.78
N LEU A 67 -18.94 11.81 -8.91
CA LEU A 67 -18.15 12.19 -7.73
C LEU A 67 -18.06 11.08 -6.66
N LEU A 68 -19.01 10.13 -6.67
CA LEU A 68 -19.12 9.07 -5.65
C LEU A 68 -18.28 7.82 -5.96
N VAL A 69 -17.92 7.59 -7.23
CA VAL A 69 -17.26 6.35 -7.65
C VAL A 69 -15.83 6.26 -7.10
N MET A 70 -15.10 7.37 -7.09
CA MET A 70 -13.71 7.42 -6.61
C MET A 70 -13.59 7.19 -5.09
N PRO A 71 -14.38 7.86 -4.21
CA PRO A 71 -14.38 7.56 -2.78
C PRO A 71 -14.69 6.09 -2.47
N LEU A 72 -15.68 5.51 -3.16
CA LEU A 72 -16.08 4.12 -2.93
C LEU A 72 -14.98 3.14 -3.35
N TYR A 73 -14.29 3.44 -4.46
CA TYR A 73 -13.17 2.64 -4.94
C TYR A 73 -12.00 2.64 -3.95
N PHE A 74 -11.61 3.80 -3.42
CA PHE A 74 -10.57 3.88 -2.39
C PHE A 74 -10.96 3.14 -1.11
N LEU A 75 -12.22 3.23 -0.69
CA LEU A 75 -12.73 2.51 0.48
C LEU A 75 -12.64 0.99 0.26
N ALA A 76 -13.02 0.50 -0.92
CA ALA A 76 -12.88 -0.90 -1.29
C ALA A 76 -11.42 -1.37 -1.23
N ILE A 77 -10.48 -0.58 -1.77
CA ILE A 77 -9.03 -0.90 -1.68
C ILE A 77 -8.58 -0.97 -0.22
N VAL A 78 -8.99 -0.03 0.63
CA VAL A 78 -8.62 -0.03 2.06
C VAL A 78 -9.13 -1.28 2.76
N VAL A 79 -10.38 -1.70 2.50
CA VAL A 79 -10.95 -2.93 3.07
C VAL A 79 -10.16 -4.16 2.60
N ILE A 80 -9.85 -4.25 1.31
CA ILE A 80 -9.03 -5.33 0.77
C ILE A 80 -7.67 -5.36 1.47
N MET A 81 -6.97 -4.23 1.56
CA MET A 81 -5.67 -4.14 2.24
C MET A 81 -5.73 -4.52 3.73
N MET A 82 -6.79 -4.14 4.44
CA MET A 82 -6.99 -4.56 5.84
C MET A 82 -7.19 -6.07 5.96
N VAL A 83 -8.00 -6.67 5.08
CA VAL A 83 -8.23 -8.13 5.06
C VAL A 83 -6.92 -8.86 4.77
N PHE A 84 -6.15 -8.43 3.77
CA PHE A 84 -4.83 -9.01 3.47
C PHE A 84 -3.89 -8.92 4.67
N THR A 85 -3.83 -7.76 5.33
CA THR A 85 -2.98 -7.57 6.53
C THR A 85 -3.39 -8.54 7.65
N LYS A 86 -4.69 -8.66 7.93
CA LYS A 86 -5.19 -9.56 8.98
C LYS A 86 -4.93 -11.03 8.65
N VAL A 87 -5.20 -11.46 7.42
CA VAL A 87 -5.07 -12.86 6.99
C VAL A 87 -3.60 -13.28 6.91
N PHE A 88 -2.75 -12.49 6.25
CA PHE A 88 -1.37 -12.91 5.96
C PHE A 88 -0.35 -12.53 7.03
N ILE A 89 -0.51 -11.37 7.69
CA ILE A 89 0.48 -10.88 8.66
C ILE A 89 0.11 -11.33 10.07
N LEU A 90 -1.12 -11.07 10.53
CA LEU A 90 -1.52 -11.46 11.89
C LEU A 90 -1.69 -12.98 12.05
N GLY A 91 -2.22 -13.68 11.04
CA GLY A 91 -2.33 -15.14 11.08
C GLY A 91 -0.98 -15.87 11.23
N LYS A 92 0.09 -15.34 10.64
CA LYS A 92 1.46 -15.88 10.79
C LYS A 92 2.12 -15.53 12.13
N GLN A 93 1.83 -14.35 12.69
CA GLN A 93 2.40 -13.90 13.96
C GLN A 93 1.86 -14.72 15.15
N THR A 94 0.57 -15.08 15.16
CA THR A 94 -0.02 -15.89 16.26
C THR A 94 0.55 -17.30 16.30
N SER A 95 0.87 -17.92 15.16
CA SER A 95 1.48 -19.26 15.12
C SER A 95 2.96 -19.29 15.51
N LYS A 96 3.67 -18.15 15.48
CA LYS A 96 5.07 -18.04 15.92
C LYS A 96 5.21 -17.81 17.43
N MET A 97 4.10 -17.51 18.11
CA MET A 97 4.04 -17.17 19.54
C MET A 97 3.41 -18.27 20.43
N ILE A 98 2.87 -19.34 19.83
CA ILE A 98 2.32 -20.51 20.53
C ILE A 98 3.31 -21.66 20.41
#